data_AF-A0A3E0A438-F1
#
_entry.id   AF-A0A3E0A438-F1
#
_cell.length_a   1.000
_cell.length_b   1.000
_cell.length_c   1.000
_cell.angle_alpha   90.00
_cell.angle_beta   90.00
_cell.angle_gamma   90.00
#
_symmetry.space_group_name_H-M   'P 1'
#
loop_
_entity.id
_entity.type
_entity.pdbx_description
1 polymer ?
#
loop_
_entity_poly.entity_id
_entity_poly.type
_entity_poly.pdbx_seq_one_letter_code
_entity_poly.pdbx_strand_id
1 'polypeptide(L)'
;MPTGYSEDQSKDQDRPDKTFCNYRQPYTAKIEVSASYQKGGGLNAEVAVISLRQYANADQAKASFEKMAAILQTCKKDTSEGQKVTYALMNLPNAGDASLGVRIETQGATVLQGFAIVGPTLISSGTGGLMSADADFVADLLTRQVDRYSAAAGT
;
A
#
# COMPACT_ATOMS: atom_id res chain seq x y z
N MET A 1 10.13 10.38 -6.12
CA MET A 1 8.89 11.06 -5.69
C MET A 1 8.67 12.31 -6.52
N PRO A 2 7.41 12.77 -6.70
CA PRO A 2 7.11 14.06 -7.33
C PRO A 2 7.58 15.25 -6.48
N THR A 3 7.66 16.42 -7.12
CA THR A 3 8.08 17.68 -6.49
C THR A 3 7.18 18.05 -5.31
N GLY A 4 7.78 18.53 -4.22
CA GLY A 4 7.07 19.02 -3.03
C GLY A 4 6.91 17.98 -1.91
N TYR A 5 7.28 16.72 -2.14
CA TYR A 5 7.40 15.72 -1.09
C TYR A 5 8.81 15.73 -0.48
N SER A 6 8.90 15.73 0.85
CA SER A 6 10.11 15.48 1.62
C SER A 6 10.02 14.15 2.34
N GLU A 7 11.15 13.46 2.50
CA GLU A 7 11.21 12.25 3.31
C GLU A 7 10.79 12.56 4.74
N ASP A 8 9.85 11.80 5.26
CA ASP A 8 9.44 11.89 6.65
C ASP A 8 10.46 11.13 7.49
N GLN A 9 11.24 11.87 8.29
CA GLN A 9 12.29 11.31 9.14
C GLN A 9 11.76 10.69 10.44
N SER A 10 10.43 10.72 10.64
CA SER A 10 9.76 10.04 11.75
C SER A 10 9.86 8.52 11.53
N LYS A 11 10.99 7.94 11.95
CA LYS A 11 11.24 6.49 11.87
C LYS A 11 10.25 5.71 12.73
N ASP A 12 9.90 4.53 12.21
CA ASP A 12 9.54 3.32 12.95
C ASP A 12 8.49 3.52 14.06
N GLN A 13 7.23 3.74 13.67
CA GLN A 13 6.15 3.25 14.53
C GLN A 13 5.88 1.80 14.15
N ASP A 14 5.99 0.92 15.16
CA ASP A 14 5.58 -0.48 15.11
C ASP A 14 4.32 -0.60 14.27
N ARG A 15 4.45 -1.19 13.08
CA ARG A 15 3.28 -1.42 12.22
C ARG A 15 2.37 -2.36 13.01
N PRO A 16 1.12 -1.96 13.34
CA PRO A 16 0.24 -2.81 14.11
C PRO A 16 0.10 -4.17 13.40
N ASP A 17 0.23 -5.26 14.17
CA ASP A 17 0.04 -6.64 13.69
C ASP A 17 -1.33 -6.82 12.99
N LYS A 18 -2.29 -5.94 13.31
CA LYS A 18 -3.61 -5.89 12.69
C LYS A 18 -3.58 -5.01 11.44
N THR A 19 -3.55 -5.64 10.28
CA THR A 19 -3.83 -4.98 8.99
C THR A 19 -5.34 -4.94 8.70
N PHE A 20 -5.76 -4.36 7.57
CA PHE A 20 -7.18 -4.24 7.19
C PHE A 20 -7.93 -5.56 7.33
N CYS A 21 -9.13 -5.50 7.91
CA CYS A 21 -10.04 -6.65 7.98
C CYS A 21 -9.44 -7.90 8.65
N ASN A 22 -8.55 -7.72 9.64
CA ASN A 22 -7.79 -8.81 10.27
C ASN A 22 -6.98 -9.66 9.27
N TYR A 23 -6.51 -9.07 8.16
CA TYR A 23 -5.70 -9.82 7.22
C TYR A 23 -4.44 -10.36 7.90
N ARG A 24 -4.34 -11.69 7.91
CA ARG A 24 -3.16 -12.43 8.37
C ARG A 24 -2.38 -12.91 7.17
N GLN A 25 -1.18 -12.38 7.00
CA GLN A 25 -0.27 -12.81 5.95
C GLN A 25 -0.06 -14.33 6.06
N PRO A 26 -0.25 -15.10 4.98
CA PRO A 26 -0.05 -16.55 5.03
C PRO A 26 1.43 -16.92 5.12
N TYR A 27 2.34 -16.01 4.76
CA TYR A 27 3.78 -16.17 4.83
C TYR A 27 4.43 -14.91 5.40
N THR A 28 5.57 -15.08 6.06
CA THR A 28 6.40 -13.97 6.55
C THR A 28 7.36 -13.51 5.45
N ALA A 29 7.38 -12.21 5.17
CA ALA A 29 8.36 -11.62 4.26
C ALA A 29 9.78 -11.80 4.82
N LYS A 30 10.75 -12.09 3.96
CA LYS A 30 12.18 -12.15 4.28
C LYS A 30 12.78 -10.76 4.42
N ILE A 31 12.31 -9.83 3.61
CA ILE A 31 12.73 -8.44 3.61
C ILE A 31 11.46 -7.59 3.57
N GLU A 32 11.37 -6.63 4.47
CA GLU A 32 10.35 -5.58 4.44
C GLU A 32 11.06 -4.24 4.56
N VAL A 33 10.84 -3.38 3.57
CA VAL A 33 11.37 -2.01 3.56
C VAL A 33 10.25 -1.04 3.24
N SER A 34 10.30 0.15 3.84
CA SER A 34 9.35 1.22 3.53
C SER A 34 9.99 2.59 3.63
N ALA A 35 9.45 3.51 2.85
CA ALA A 35 9.77 4.92 2.91
C ALA A 35 8.49 5.74 2.92
N SER A 36 8.43 6.73 3.80
CA SER A 36 7.31 7.65 3.96
C SER A 36 7.75 9.05 3.56
N TYR A 37 6.85 9.78 2.92
CA TYR A 37 7.08 11.13 2.43
C TYR A 37 5.89 11.99 2.76
N GLN A 38 6.14 13.24 3.13
CA GLN A 38 5.10 14.20 3.44
C GLN A 38 5.19 15.40 2.50
N LYS A 39 4.03 15.96 2.16
CA LYS A 39 3.87 17.22 1.44
C LYS A 39 2.85 18.10 2.16
N GLY A 40 3.11 19.40 2.16
CA GLY A 40 2.22 20.38 2.79
C GLY A 40 2.23 20.33 4.32
N GLY A 41 1.21 20.94 4.93
CA GLY A 41 1.04 21.02 6.38
C GLY A 41 -0.37 21.48 6.78
N GLY A 42 -0.74 21.28 8.05
CA GLY A 42 -2.10 21.58 8.53
C GLY A 42 -3.15 20.70 7.86
N LEU A 43 -4.27 21.28 7.41
CA LEU A 43 -5.36 20.55 6.74
C LEU A 43 -5.00 20.03 5.33
N ASN A 44 -3.91 20.55 4.74
CA ASN A 44 -3.42 20.16 3.41
C ASN A 44 -2.23 19.18 3.50
N ALA A 45 -2.03 18.55 4.64
CA ALA A 45 -1.00 17.53 4.79
C ALA A 45 -1.38 16.29 3.96
N GLU A 46 -0.46 15.89 3.09
CA GLU A 46 -0.53 14.68 2.27
C GLU A 46 0.66 13.79 2.65
N VAL A 47 0.41 12.51 2.90
CA VAL A 47 1.45 11.51 3.14
C VAL A 47 1.45 10.52 1.99
N ALA A 48 2.62 10.19 1.46
CA ALA A 48 2.82 9.12 0.50
C ALA A 48 3.75 8.06 1.11
N VAL A 49 3.39 6.79 0.99
CA VAL A 49 4.18 5.67 1.51
C VAL A 49 4.49 4.72 0.36
N ILE A 50 5.72 4.23 0.31
CA ILE A 50 6.12 3.11 -0.55
C ILE A 50 6.58 1.99 0.39
N SER A 51 6.19 0.75 0.11
CA SER A 51 6.82 -0.40 0.76
C SER A 51 6.99 -1.59 -0.15
N LEU A 52 8.06 -2.34 0.08
CA LEU A 52 8.37 -3.59 -0.60
C LEU A 52 8.44 -4.70 0.45
N ARG A 53 7.77 -5.81 0.16
CA ARG A 53 7.85 -7.05 0.91
C ARG A 53 8.33 -8.15 0.00
N GLN A 54 9.53 -8.66 0.23
CA GLN A 54 10.08 -9.78 -0.52
C GLN A 54 9.87 -11.08 0.25
N TYR A 55 9.22 -12.04 -0.38
CA TYR A 55 8.99 -13.39 0.13
C TYR A 55 10.11 -14.35 -0.30
N ALA A 56 10.06 -15.60 0.17
CA ALA A 56 11.09 -16.57 -0.19
C ALA A 56 11.02 -16.96 -1.69
N ASN A 57 9.84 -16.88 -2.31
CA ASN A 57 9.61 -17.19 -3.72
C ASN A 57 8.31 -16.54 -4.24
N ALA A 58 8.09 -16.64 -5.55
CA ALA A 58 6.91 -16.08 -6.22
C ALA A 58 5.58 -16.67 -5.74
N ASP A 59 5.55 -17.97 -5.43
CA ASP A 59 4.33 -18.62 -4.96
C ASP A 59 3.85 -18.07 -3.60
N GLN A 60 4.78 -17.78 -2.68
CA GLN A 60 4.45 -17.14 -1.40
C GLN A 60 3.93 -15.71 -1.56
N ALA A 61 4.53 -14.95 -2.48
CA ALA A 61 4.07 -13.59 -2.79
C ALA A 61 2.65 -13.61 -3.38
N LYS A 62 2.42 -14.50 -4.36
CA LYS A 62 1.13 -14.72 -5.00
C LYS A 62 0.06 -15.14 -3.99
N ALA A 63 0.33 -16.15 -3.16
CA ALA A 63 -0.61 -16.62 -2.15
C ALA A 63 -0.94 -15.54 -1.11
N SER A 64 0.03 -14.70 -0.75
CA SER A 64 -0.21 -13.54 0.14
C SER A 64 -1.10 -12.50 -0.53
N PHE A 65 -0.85 -12.18 -1.80
CA PHE A 65 -1.66 -11.25 -2.58
C PHE A 65 -3.10 -11.75 -2.78
N GLU A 66 -3.29 -13.01 -3.17
CA GLU A 66 -4.60 -13.60 -3.39
C GLU A 66 -5.43 -13.64 -2.10
N LYS A 67 -4.82 -13.99 -0.96
CA LYS A 67 -5.50 -13.97 0.34
C LYS A 67 -5.94 -12.55 0.72
N MET A 68 -5.07 -11.56 0.50
CA MET A 68 -5.40 -10.15 0.69
C MET A 68 -6.57 -9.73 -0.22
N ALA A 69 -6.53 -10.06 -1.50
CA ALA A 69 -7.59 -9.75 -2.46
C ALA A 69 -8.93 -10.37 -2.04
N ALA A 70 -8.94 -11.64 -1.65
CA ALA A 70 -10.14 -12.35 -1.19
C ALA A 70 -10.76 -11.72 0.07
N ILE A 71 -9.93 -11.26 1.01
CA ILE A 71 -10.40 -10.56 2.21
C ILE A 71 -10.99 -9.20 1.84
N LEU A 72 -10.33 -8.42 1.00
CA LEU A 72 -10.82 -7.11 0.56
C LEU A 72 -12.09 -7.20 -0.31
N GLN A 73 -12.31 -8.33 -0.98
CA GLN A 73 -13.56 -8.60 -1.69
C GLN A 73 -14.74 -8.76 -0.73
N THR A 74 -14.55 -9.43 0.40
CA THR A 74 -15.63 -9.82 1.33
C THR A 74 -15.81 -8.85 2.49
N CYS A 75 -14.72 -8.29 3.02
CA CYS A 75 -14.75 -7.35 4.12
C CYS A 75 -14.75 -5.90 3.61
N LYS A 76 -15.83 -5.19 3.90
CA LYS A 76 -16.02 -3.77 3.51
C LYS A 76 -15.96 -2.82 4.69
N LYS A 77 -15.95 -3.34 5.92
CA LYS A 77 -15.98 -2.55 7.15
C LYS A 77 -15.21 -3.31 8.24
N ASP A 78 -14.41 -2.59 9.02
CA ASP A 78 -13.73 -3.11 10.22
C ASP A 78 -13.66 -1.98 11.26
N THR A 79 -13.20 -2.33 12.46
CA THR A 79 -12.77 -1.38 13.47
C THR A 79 -11.26 -1.49 13.63
N SER A 80 -10.52 -0.45 13.29
CA SER A 80 -9.06 -0.36 13.48
C SER A 80 -8.75 0.72 14.50
N GLU A 81 -7.95 0.41 15.52
CA GLU A 81 -7.56 1.36 16.57
C GLU A 81 -8.75 2.10 17.22
N GLY A 82 -9.88 1.40 17.39
CA GLY A 82 -11.11 1.98 17.93
C GLY A 82 -11.92 2.84 16.95
N GLN A 83 -11.42 3.07 15.73
CA GLN A 83 -12.10 3.81 14.68
C GLN A 83 -12.80 2.89 13.68
N LYS A 84 -13.99 3.30 13.22
CA LYS A 84 -14.68 2.62 12.13
C LYS A 84 -13.97 2.93 10.81
N VAL A 85 -13.65 1.87 10.07
CA VAL A 85 -12.98 1.94 8.79
C VAL A 85 -13.84 1.28 7.72
N THR A 86 -13.98 1.91 6.55
CA THR A 86 -14.61 1.30 5.37
C THR A 86 -13.56 0.99 4.31
N TYR A 87 -13.79 -0.08 3.56
CA TYR A 87 -12.90 -0.52 2.48
C TYR A 87 -13.69 -0.67 1.18
N ALA A 88 -13.16 -0.10 0.11
CA ALA A 88 -13.67 -0.29 -1.24
C ALA A 88 -12.52 -0.67 -2.17
N LEU A 89 -12.72 -1.70 -3.00
CA LEU A 89 -11.74 -2.03 -4.03
C LEU A 89 -11.75 -0.94 -5.10
N MET A 90 -10.56 -0.59 -5.58
CA MET A 90 -10.36 0.32 -6.69
C MET A 90 -9.76 -0.43 -7.86
N ASN A 91 -10.17 -0.04 -9.06
CA ASN A 91 -9.46 -0.47 -10.26
C ASN A 91 -8.17 0.34 -10.35
N LEU A 92 -7.04 -0.35 -10.44
CA LEU A 92 -5.76 0.23 -10.82
C LEU A 92 -5.37 -0.32 -12.19
N PRO A 93 -4.53 0.39 -12.96
CA PRO A 93 -3.87 -0.20 -14.10
C PRO A 93 -3.17 -1.51 -13.72
N ASN A 94 -3.14 -2.47 -14.63
CA ASN A 94 -2.36 -3.69 -14.44
C ASN A 94 -0.88 -3.30 -14.31
N ALA A 95 -0.28 -3.63 -13.18
CA ALA A 95 1.12 -3.41 -12.89
C ALA A 95 1.71 -4.71 -12.33
N GLY A 96 2.84 -5.14 -12.87
CA GLY A 96 3.47 -6.41 -12.50
C GLY A 96 2.65 -7.63 -12.94
N ASP A 97 2.72 -8.70 -12.16
CA ASP A 97 2.00 -9.97 -12.43
C ASP A 97 0.50 -9.84 -12.06
N ALA A 98 0.18 -9.04 -11.03
CA ALA A 98 -1.17 -8.68 -10.64
C ALA A 98 -1.15 -7.41 -9.79
N SER A 99 -2.21 -6.60 -9.86
CA SER A 99 -2.38 -5.40 -9.04
C SER A 99 -3.80 -5.25 -8.51
N LEU A 100 -3.96 -4.58 -7.37
CA LEU A 100 -5.26 -4.16 -6.83
C LEU A 100 -5.12 -2.85 -6.06
N GLY A 101 -6.17 -2.03 -6.07
CA GLY A 101 -6.27 -0.86 -5.22
C GLY A 101 -7.31 -1.04 -4.13
N VAL A 102 -7.11 -0.37 -3.01
CA VAL A 102 -8.10 -0.23 -1.94
C VAL A 102 -8.21 1.23 -1.53
N ARG A 103 -9.45 1.71 -1.43
CA ARG A 103 -9.83 2.96 -0.78
C ARG A 103 -10.25 2.63 0.65
N ILE A 104 -9.65 3.32 1.60
CA ILE A 104 -9.84 3.18 3.02
C ILE A 104 -10.39 4.51 3.54
N GLU A 105 -11.60 4.53 4.09
CA GLU A 105 -12.16 5.73 4.71
C GLU A 105 -12.21 5.55 6.23
N THR A 106 -11.71 6.55 6.95
CA THR A 106 -11.77 6.63 8.42
C THR A 106 -12.56 7.89 8.83
N GLN A 107 -12.73 8.12 10.13
CA GLN A 107 -13.36 9.37 10.60
C GLN A 107 -12.43 10.56 10.37
N GLY A 108 -12.61 11.22 9.23
CA GLY A 108 -11.92 12.48 8.89
C GLY A 108 -10.72 12.36 7.97
N ALA A 109 -10.45 11.17 7.41
CA ALA A 109 -9.40 10.99 6.41
C ALA A 109 -9.79 9.94 5.36
N THR A 110 -9.19 10.08 4.17
CA THR A 110 -9.19 9.03 3.15
C THR A 110 -7.76 8.60 2.91
N VAL A 111 -7.55 7.29 2.88
CA VAL A 111 -6.29 6.66 2.48
C VAL A 111 -6.54 5.79 1.28
N LEU A 112 -5.69 5.90 0.27
CA LEU A 112 -5.69 5.04 -0.91
C LEU A 112 -4.41 4.22 -0.90
N GLN A 113 -4.52 2.92 -1.17
CA GLN A 113 -3.37 2.04 -1.23
C GLN A 113 -3.46 1.15 -2.46
N GLY A 114 -2.38 1.10 -3.23
CA GLY A 114 -2.18 0.20 -4.35
C GLY A 114 -1.19 -0.89 -3.99
N PHE A 115 -1.45 -2.09 -4.49
CA PHE A 115 -0.60 -3.26 -4.35
C PHE A 115 -0.33 -3.85 -5.71
N ALA A 116 0.89 -4.29 -5.94
CA ALA A 116 1.30 -5.06 -7.10
C ALA A 116 2.24 -6.20 -6.67
N ILE A 117 2.27 -7.29 -7.41
CA ILE A 117 3.27 -8.35 -7.25
C ILE A 117 4.18 -8.43 -8.47
N VAL A 118 5.47 -8.66 -8.23
CA VAL A 118 6.50 -8.91 -9.25
C VAL A 118 7.39 -10.04 -8.75
N GLY A 119 7.21 -11.24 -9.30
CA GLY A 119 7.93 -12.43 -8.84
C GLY A 119 7.75 -12.65 -7.32
N PRO A 120 8.84 -12.75 -6.53
CA PRO A 120 8.76 -12.96 -5.09
C PRO A 120 8.40 -11.70 -4.27
N THR A 121 8.14 -10.55 -4.90
CA THR A 121 8.01 -9.28 -4.20
C THR A 121 6.61 -8.69 -4.35
N LEU A 122 6.03 -8.28 -3.22
CA LEU A 122 4.84 -7.45 -3.15
C LEU A 122 5.25 -6.00 -2.94
N ILE A 123 4.89 -5.14 -3.89
CA ILE A 123 5.14 -3.71 -3.88
C ILE A 123 3.83 -3.02 -3.52
N SER A 124 3.90 -2.03 -2.65
CA SER A 124 2.75 -1.18 -2.36
C SER A 124 3.12 0.29 -2.36
N SER A 125 2.18 1.10 -2.82
CA SER A 125 2.20 2.55 -2.70
C SER A 125 0.91 2.98 -2.04
N GLY A 126 0.96 4.03 -1.23
CA GLY A 126 -0.23 4.58 -0.61
C GLY A 126 -0.15 6.09 -0.52
N THR A 127 -1.30 6.74 -0.48
CA THR A 127 -1.43 8.15 -0.16
C THR A 127 -2.58 8.37 0.82
N GLY A 128 -2.46 9.36 1.68
CA GLY A 128 -3.50 9.73 2.63
C GLY A 128 -3.50 11.21 2.93
N GLY A 129 -4.69 11.74 3.23
CA GLY A 129 -4.87 13.15 3.58
C GLY A 129 -6.21 13.40 4.27
N LEU A 130 -6.30 14.55 4.94
CA LEU A 130 -7.51 15.00 5.64
C LEU A 130 -8.60 15.50 4.67
N MET A 131 -8.19 16.18 3.60
CA MET A 131 -9.11 16.80 2.63
C MET A 131 -9.34 15.93 1.38
N SER A 132 -8.29 15.28 0.87
CA SER A 132 -8.35 14.45 -0.33
C SER A 132 -7.22 13.44 -0.40
N ALA A 133 -7.44 12.37 -1.15
CA ALA A 133 -6.41 11.43 -1.58
C ALA A 133 -6.60 11.17 -3.08
N ASP A 134 -5.51 11.19 -3.83
CA ASP A 134 -5.51 11.12 -5.29
C ASP A 134 -5.22 9.68 -5.77
N ALA A 135 -6.18 9.08 -6.46
CA ALA A 135 -6.08 7.71 -6.97
C ALA A 135 -5.12 7.60 -8.16
N ASP A 136 -5.04 8.63 -9.00
CA ASP A 136 -4.15 8.67 -10.16
C ASP A 136 -2.70 8.77 -9.70
N PHE A 137 -2.45 9.54 -8.64
CA PHE A 137 -1.14 9.58 -7.98
C PHE A 137 -0.72 8.20 -7.45
N VAL A 138 -1.61 7.45 -6.79
CA VAL A 138 -1.30 6.09 -6.29
C VAL A 138 -1.00 5.14 -7.44
N ALA A 139 -1.79 5.19 -8.51
CA ALA A 139 -1.60 4.37 -9.69
C ALA A 139 -0.23 4.64 -10.36
N ASP A 140 0.06 5.91 -10.67
CA ASP A 140 1.32 6.32 -11.29
C ASP A 140 2.53 5.98 -10.40
N LEU A 141 2.41 6.22 -9.08
CA LEU A 141 3.47 5.89 -8.14
C LEU A 141 3.71 4.38 -8.08
N LEU A 142 2.65 3.56 -8.04
CA LEU A 142 2.77 2.10 -8.02
C LEU A 142 3.48 1.59 -9.27
N THR A 143 3.01 2.02 -10.45
CA THR A 143 3.59 1.62 -11.74
C THR A 143 5.07 1.97 -11.81
N ARG A 144 5.45 3.19 -11.41
CA ARG A 144 6.88 3.59 -11.39
C ARG A 144 7.72 2.75 -10.43
N GLN A 145 7.19 2.35 -9.27
CA GLN A 145 7.92 1.49 -8.34
C GLN A 145 8.08 0.07 -8.91
N VAL A 146 7.03 -0.46 -9.54
CA VAL A 146 7.08 -1.75 -10.24
C VAL A 146 8.13 -1.71 -11.35
N ASP A 147 8.10 -0.70 -12.22
CA ASP A 147 9.04 -0.58 -13.34
C ASP A 147 10.50 -0.51 -12.86
N ARG A 148 10.76 0.31 -11.82
CA ARG A 148 12.09 0.43 -11.23
C ARG A 148 12.56 -0.86 -10.57
N TYR A 149 11.68 -1.55 -9.86
CA TYR A 149 12.01 -2.82 -9.22
C TYR A 149 12.32 -3.89 -10.28
N SER A 150 11.47 -4.03 -11.30
CA SER A 150 11.67 -4.98 -12.40
C SER A 150 12.99 -4.72 -13.14
N ALA A 151 13.31 -3.46 -13.42
CA ALA A 151 14.57 -3.09 -14.05
C ALA A 151 15.80 -3.44 -13.19
N ALA A 152 15.71 -3.28 -11.87
CA ALA A 152 16.81 -3.60 -10.95
C ALA A 152 16.92 -5.10 -10.61
N ALA A 153 15.82 -5.84 -10.64
CA ALA A 153 15.81 -7.28 -10.37
C ALA A 153 16.17 -8.12 -11.61
N GLY A 154 16.06 -7.55 -12.81
CA GLY A 154 16.45 -8.18 -14.07
C GLY A 154 17.94 -8.06 -14.42
N THR A 155 18.73 -7.35 -13.61
CA THR A 155 20.21 -7.27 -13.70
C THR A 155 20.88 -8.26 -12.78
#